data_AF-A0A1Y1YV64-F1
#
_entry.id   AF-A0A1Y1YV64-F1
#
_cell.length_a   1.000
_cell.length_b   1.000
_cell.length_c   1.000
_cell.angle_alpha   90.00
_cell.angle_beta   90.00
_cell.angle_gamma   90.00
#
_symmetry.space_group_name_H-M   'P 1'
#
loop_
_entity.id
_entity.type
_entity.pdbx_description
1 polymer ?
#
loop_
_entity_poly.entity_id
_entity_poly.type
_entity_poly.pdbx_seq_one_letter_code
_entity_poly.pdbx_strand_id
1 'polypeptide(L)'
;MYISTLLSLVLVGVTLSAPLPQVCKSNAVSQGPKAINVGCKIKLQLTVPAHILSAVDTLDIKLYPSGSRRGTLVHQVNTKDVQSGQQSIEAVFPISGRHLGKSTLVLTESPYQGIGCPAVYGVHEVTVLPSSPDVMCIL
;
A
#
# COMPACT_ATOMS: atom_id res chain seq x y z
N MET A 1 53.11 -23.38 20.84
CA MET A 1 52.33 -22.57 19.87
C MET A 1 50.91 -23.09 19.90
N TYR A 2 49.98 -22.37 20.56
CA TYR A 2 48.56 -22.73 20.60
C TYR A 2 47.81 -21.70 19.75
N ILE A 3 47.32 -22.14 18.60
CA ILE A 3 46.51 -21.33 17.68
C ILE A 3 45.07 -21.40 18.20
N SER A 4 44.63 -20.33 18.85
CA SER A 4 43.24 -20.18 19.30
C SER A 4 42.46 -19.48 18.19
N THR A 5 41.71 -20.25 17.40
CA THR A 5 40.77 -19.70 16.41
C THR A 5 39.45 -19.39 17.10
N LEU A 6 39.23 -18.11 17.38
CA LEU A 6 37.95 -17.58 17.83
C LEU A 6 36.91 -17.73 16.71
N LEU A 7 36.01 -18.70 16.86
CA LEU A 7 34.83 -18.88 16.03
C LEU A 7 33.83 -17.75 16.34
N SER A 8 33.84 -16.70 15.52
CA SER A 8 32.83 -15.64 15.60
C SER A 8 31.54 -16.14 14.96
N LEU A 9 30.56 -16.50 15.78
CA LEU A 9 29.18 -16.75 15.35
C LEU A 9 28.55 -15.42 14.95
N VAL A 10 28.53 -15.15 13.64
CA VAL A 10 27.72 -14.08 13.06
C VAL A 10 26.26 -14.53 13.10
N LEU A 11 25.53 -14.08 14.13
CA LEU A 11 24.07 -14.11 14.13
C LEU A 11 23.59 -13.13 13.05
N VAL A 12 23.42 -13.64 11.83
CA VAL A 12 22.65 -12.94 10.79
C VAL A 12 21.20 -12.95 11.25
N GLY A 13 20.83 -11.92 12.00
CA GLY A 13 19.44 -11.64 12.36
C GLY A 13 18.67 -11.41 11.08
N VAL A 14 18.09 -12.47 10.52
CA VAL A 14 17.10 -12.37 9.46
C VAL A 14 15.92 -11.64 10.09
N THR A 15 15.84 -10.34 9.86
CA THR A 15 14.64 -9.56 10.19
C THR A 15 13.49 -10.22 9.44
N LEU A 16 12.64 -10.96 10.16
CA LEU A 16 11.38 -11.49 9.63
C LEU A 16 10.46 -10.31 9.33
N SER A 17 10.71 -9.65 8.21
CA SER A 17 9.75 -8.81 7.53
C SER A 17 8.55 -9.69 7.23
N ALA A 18 7.41 -9.44 7.88
CA ALA A 18 6.20 -10.17 7.57
C ALA A 18 5.84 -9.91 6.09
N PRO A 19 5.59 -10.96 5.29
CA PRO A 19 5.31 -10.79 3.88
C PRO A 19 3.97 -10.06 3.71
N LEU A 20 3.94 -9.10 2.78
CA LEU A 20 2.72 -8.51 2.24
C LEU A 20 1.80 -9.62 1.71
N PRO A 21 0.47 -9.38 1.61
CA PRO A 21 -0.42 -10.32 0.93
C PRO A 21 0.13 -10.64 -0.46
N GLN A 22 0.04 -11.92 -0.84
CA GLN A 22 0.56 -12.40 -2.12
C GLN A 22 -0.11 -11.64 -3.27
N VAL A 23 0.69 -11.02 -4.14
CA VAL A 23 0.18 -10.27 -5.30
C VAL A 23 -0.05 -11.25 -6.43
N CYS A 24 -1.30 -11.64 -6.65
CA CYS A 24 -1.61 -12.69 -7.62
C CYS A 24 -1.79 -12.18 -9.05
N LYS A 25 -2.10 -10.89 -9.25
CA LYS A 25 -2.17 -10.27 -10.59
C LYS A 25 -2.14 -8.73 -10.53
N SER A 26 -0.95 -8.13 -10.54
CA SER A 26 -0.83 -6.66 -10.58
C SER A 26 -1.22 -6.14 -11.97
N ASN A 27 -2.40 -5.54 -12.09
CA ASN A 27 -2.93 -5.01 -13.35
C ASN A 27 -3.17 -3.50 -13.32
N ALA A 28 -3.01 -2.87 -12.15
CA ALA A 28 -3.18 -1.46 -11.94
C ALA A 28 -1.84 -0.78 -11.70
N VAL A 29 -1.67 0.39 -12.31
CA VAL A 29 -0.51 1.25 -12.09
C VAL A 29 -0.93 2.34 -11.12
N SER A 30 -0.16 2.53 -10.06
CA SER A 30 -0.36 3.58 -9.07
C SER A 30 0.68 4.68 -9.26
N GLN A 31 0.24 5.94 -9.13
CA GLN A 31 1.10 7.12 -9.14
C GLN A 31 0.70 8.02 -7.99
N GLY A 32 1.69 8.47 -7.23
CA GLY A 32 1.45 9.28 -6.04
C GLY A 32 2.75 9.60 -5.31
N PRO A 33 2.67 10.30 -4.17
CA PRO A 33 3.83 10.67 -3.39
C PRO A 33 4.53 9.42 -2.81
N LYS A 34 5.86 9.40 -2.87
CA LYS A 34 6.68 8.36 -2.21
C LYS A 34 6.95 8.68 -0.74
N ALA A 35 6.74 9.93 -0.32
CA ALA A 35 6.83 10.37 1.05
C ALA A 35 5.72 11.39 1.35
N ILE A 36 5.16 11.35 2.56
CA ILE A 36 4.11 12.28 2.98
C ILE A 36 4.17 12.52 4.49
N ASN A 37 3.88 13.74 4.94
CA ASN A 37 3.82 14.07 6.36
C ASN A 37 2.45 13.70 6.96
N VAL A 38 2.45 13.33 8.24
CA VAL A 38 1.22 13.14 9.02
C VAL A 38 0.36 14.40 8.99
N GLY A 39 -0.94 14.21 8.80
CA GLY A 39 -1.92 15.31 8.71
C GLY A 39 -2.19 15.78 7.27
N CYS A 40 -1.42 15.30 6.30
CA CYS A 40 -1.59 15.62 4.89
C CYS A 40 -2.49 14.59 4.19
N LYS A 41 -3.12 14.98 3.07
CA LYS A 41 -3.84 14.02 2.22
C LYS A 41 -2.93 13.42 1.17
N ILE A 42 -2.96 12.10 1.03
CA ILE A 42 -2.38 11.39 -0.10
C ILE A 42 -3.32 11.57 -1.28
N LYS A 43 -2.78 12.03 -2.41
CA LYS A 43 -3.43 11.96 -3.72
C LYS A 43 -2.78 10.83 -4.53
N LEU A 44 -3.56 9.78 -4.80
CA LEU A 44 -3.14 8.60 -5.56
C LEU A 44 -3.93 8.54 -6.85
N GLN A 45 -3.24 8.49 -7.98
CA GLN A 45 -3.82 8.20 -9.28
C GLN A 45 -3.65 6.71 -9.56
N LEU A 46 -4.75 6.03 -9.83
CA LEU A 46 -4.81 4.60 -10.08
C LEU A 46 -5.28 4.38 -11.51
N THR A 47 -4.43 3.81 -12.35
CA THR A 47 -4.82 3.38 -13.69
C THR A 47 -5.21 1.91 -13.63
N VAL A 48 -6.51 1.63 -13.68
CA VAL A 48 -7.12 0.29 -13.60
C VAL A 48 -7.77 -0.04 -14.95
N PRO A 49 -7.52 -1.23 -15.52
CA PRO A 49 -8.16 -1.67 -16.75
C PRO A 49 -9.69 -1.68 -16.67
N ALA A 50 -10.37 -1.23 -17.73
CA ALA A 50 -11.83 -1.11 -17.78
C ALA A 50 -12.57 -2.43 -17.49
N HIS A 51 -12.04 -3.57 -17.93
CA HIS A 51 -12.63 -4.89 -17.68
C HIS A 51 -12.65 -5.27 -16.19
N ILE A 52 -11.72 -4.73 -15.38
CA ILE A 52 -11.72 -4.92 -13.92
C ILE A 52 -12.78 -4.02 -13.30
N LEU A 53 -12.83 -2.75 -13.71
CA LEU A 53 -13.80 -1.78 -13.21
C LEU A 53 -15.25 -2.18 -13.50
N SER A 54 -15.49 -2.88 -14.60
CA SER A 54 -16.81 -3.42 -14.94
C SER A 54 -17.16 -4.71 -14.18
N ALA A 55 -16.18 -5.41 -13.61
CA ALA A 55 -16.36 -6.73 -13.00
C ALA A 55 -16.48 -6.70 -11.48
N VAL A 56 -15.95 -5.65 -10.83
CA VAL A 56 -15.98 -5.51 -9.37
C VAL A 56 -16.79 -4.28 -8.98
N ASP A 57 -17.56 -4.36 -7.90
CA ASP A 57 -18.38 -3.24 -7.41
C ASP A 57 -17.56 -2.19 -6.64
N THR A 58 -16.57 -2.64 -5.85
CA THR A 58 -15.74 -1.72 -5.06
C THR A 58 -14.27 -2.15 -5.03
N LEU A 59 -13.41 -1.15 -4.95
CA LEU A 59 -11.97 -1.29 -4.76
C LEU A 59 -11.56 -0.64 -3.45
N ASP A 60 -10.98 -1.43 -2.55
CA ASP A 60 -10.40 -0.98 -1.30
C ASP A 60 -8.94 -0.57 -1.50
N ILE A 61 -8.57 0.56 -0.92
CA ILE A 61 -7.17 0.94 -0.71
C ILE A 61 -6.84 0.69 0.75
N LYS A 62 -5.97 -0.29 1.00
CA LYS A 62 -5.52 -0.67 2.34
C LYS A 62 -4.05 -0.30 2.54
N LEU A 63 -3.74 0.30 3.68
CA LEU A 63 -2.38 0.64 4.07
C LEU A 63 -1.82 -0.42 5.01
N TYR A 64 -0.66 -0.97 4.63
CA TYR A 64 0.11 -1.93 5.40
C TYR A 64 1.40 -1.29 5.88
N PRO A 65 1.55 -1.01 7.20
CA PRO A 65 2.84 -0.61 7.76
C PRO A 65 3.89 -1.69 7.49
N SER A 66 5.15 -1.30 7.35
CA SER A 66 6.26 -2.23 7.13
C SER A 66 6.30 -3.32 8.22
N GLY A 67 6.35 -4.58 7.79
CA GLY A 67 6.34 -5.74 8.70
C GLY A 67 4.96 -6.08 9.31
N SER A 68 3.88 -5.40 8.92
CA SER A 68 2.52 -5.72 9.35
C SER A 68 1.79 -6.59 8.33
N ARG A 69 1.10 -7.64 8.80
CA ARG A 69 0.12 -8.39 8.01
C ARG A 69 -1.28 -7.78 8.03
N ARG A 70 -1.51 -6.82 8.93
CA ARG A 70 -2.81 -6.16 9.09
C ARG A 70 -2.80 -4.84 8.32
N GLY A 71 -3.62 -4.80 7.27
CA GLY A 71 -3.90 -3.58 6.52
C GLY A 71 -5.04 -2.79 7.17
N THR A 72 -4.93 -1.46 7.14
CA THR A 72 -6.02 -0.55 7.53
C THR A 72 -6.70 -0.03 6.28
N LEU A 73 -8.02 -0.11 6.19
CA LEU A 73 -8.76 0.54 5.09
C LEU A 73 -8.61 2.06 5.21
N VAL A 74 -8.01 2.69 4.20
CA VAL A 74 -7.79 4.15 4.18
C VAL A 74 -8.68 4.87 3.17
N HIS A 75 -9.14 4.16 2.14
CA HIS A 75 -10.08 4.67 1.16
C HIS A 75 -10.80 3.52 0.46
N GLN A 76 -12.00 3.80 -0.06
CA GLN A 76 -12.77 2.87 -0.86
C GLN A 76 -13.31 3.61 -2.08
N VAL A 77 -13.16 2.97 -3.24
CA VAL A 77 -13.65 3.47 -4.53
C VAL A 77 -14.82 2.60 -4.95
N ASN A 78 -15.97 3.22 -5.21
CA ASN A 78 -17.09 2.55 -5.86
C ASN A 78 -16.88 2.63 -7.37
N THR A 79 -16.76 1.48 -8.03
CA THR A 79 -16.45 1.42 -9.46
C THR A 79 -17.61 1.90 -10.33
N LYS A 80 -18.85 1.86 -9.81
CA LYS A 80 -20.04 2.37 -10.50
C LYS A 80 -20.02 3.88 -10.69
N ASP A 81 -19.23 4.59 -9.87
CA ASP A 81 -19.06 6.04 -9.96
C ASP A 81 -17.97 6.43 -10.99
N VAL A 82 -17.24 5.45 -11.52
CA VAL A 82 -16.22 5.67 -12.55
C VAL A 82 -16.91 5.67 -13.91
N GLN A 83 -16.74 6.75 -14.68
CA GLN A 83 -17.35 6.87 -16.01
C GLN A 83 -16.90 5.73 -16.93
N SER A 84 -17.82 5.22 -17.74
CA SER A 84 -17.52 4.17 -18.72
C SER A 84 -16.40 4.63 -19.67
N GLY A 85 -15.30 3.86 -19.73
CA GLY A 85 -14.11 4.19 -20.52
C GLY A 85 -13.00 4.94 -19.76
N GLN A 86 -13.28 5.44 -18.55
CA GLN A 86 -12.28 6.04 -17.69
C GLN A 86 -11.46 4.94 -17.00
N GLN A 87 -10.18 4.86 -17.32
CA GLN A 87 -9.25 3.91 -16.70
C GLN A 87 -8.52 4.50 -15.50
N SER A 88 -8.59 5.82 -15.28
CA SER A 88 -7.87 6.51 -14.21
C SER A 88 -8.83 6.95 -13.10
N ILE A 89 -8.57 6.48 -11.89
CA ILE A 89 -9.27 6.83 -10.67
C ILE A 89 -8.36 7.72 -9.83
N GLU A 90 -8.89 8.83 -9.34
CA GLU A 90 -8.21 9.66 -8.34
C GLU A 90 -8.75 9.33 -6.95
N ALA A 91 -7.88 8.89 -6.06
CA ALA A 91 -8.18 8.64 -4.66
C ALA A 91 -7.45 9.66 -3.78
N VAL A 92 -8.21 10.38 -2.95
CA VAL A 92 -7.66 11.36 -2.01
C VAL A 92 -8.11 11.01 -0.59
N PHE A 93 -7.15 10.79 0.31
CA PHE A 93 -7.45 10.37 1.69
C PHE A 93 -6.40 10.87 2.68
N PRO A 94 -6.78 11.14 3.94
CA PRO A 94 -5.85 11.61 4.97
C PRO A 94 -4.92 10.48 5.44
N ILE A 95 -3.69 10.82 5.83
CA ILE A 95 -2.75 9.88 6.47
C ILE A 95 -2.64 10.13 7.97
N SER A 96 -2.86 9.08 8.76
CA SER A 96 -2.80 9.17 10.23
C SER A 96 -1.39 8.97 10.77
N GLY A 97 -1.11 9.56 11.94
CA GLY A 97 0.16 9.38 12.66
C GLY A 97 0.44 7.96 13.16
N ARG A 98 -0.55 7.07 13.10
CA ARG A 98 -0.38 5.65 13.47
C ARG A 98 0.43 4.85 12.44
N HIS A 99 0.75 5.46 11.29
CA HIS A 99 1.39 4.80 10.15
C HIS A 99 2.80 5.31 9.86
N LEU A 100 3.45 5.95 10.83
CA LEU A 100 4.81 6.48 10.69
C LEU A 100 5.80 5.42 10.16
N GLY A 101 6.70 5.86 9.29
CA GLY A 101 7.70 5.02 8.63
C GLY A 101 7.23 4.48 7.28
N LYS A 102 7.91 3.42 6.81
CA LYS A 102 7.61 2.79 5.51
C LYS A 102 6.27 2.07 5.58
N SER A 103 5.45 2.27 4.57
CA SER A 103 4.16 1.60 4.39
C SER A 103 3.93 1.26 2.92
N THR A 104 3.06 0.28 2.68
CA THR A 104 2.63 -0.10 1.33
C THR A 104 1.11 0.05 1.25
N LEU A 105 0.64 0.84 0.31
CA LEU A 105 -0.76 0.87 -0.10
C LEU A 105 -1.01 -0.28 -1.06
N VAL A 106 -2.09 -1.00 -0.85
CA VAL A 106 -2.50 -2.16 -1.64
C VAL A 106 -3.93 -1.94 -2.12
N LEU A 107 -4.13 -2.03 -3.43
CA LEU A 107 -5.43 -1.96 -4.08
C LEU A 107 -6.01 -3.37 -4.21
N THR A 108 -7.18 -3.62 -3.64
CA THR A 108 -7.86 -4.92 -3.64
C THR A 108 -9.35 -4.78 -3.88
N GLU A 109 -10.03 -5.80 -4.40
CA GLU A 109 -11.51 -5.82 -4.46
C GLU A 109 -12.15 -5.98 -3.08
N SER A 110 -13.40 -5.51 -2.95
CA SER A 110 -14.25 -5.75 -1.79
C SER A 110 -15.73 -5.89 -2.20
N PRO A 111 -16.50 -6.83 -1.62
CA PRO A 111 -16.02 -7.98 -0.85
C PRO A 111 -15.18 -8.91 -1.73
N TYR A 112 -14.25 -9.65 -1.14
CA TYR A 112 -13.51 -10.67 -1.87
C TYR A 112 -14.48 -11.79 -2.31
N GLN A 113 -14.65 -11.99 -3.61
CA GLN A 113 -15.62 -12.95 -4.17
C GLN A 113 -15.01 -14.32 -4.52
N GLY A 114 -13.70 -14.51 -4.33
CA GLY A 114 -13.00 -15.74 -4.73
C GLY A 114 -12.83 -16.79 -3.64
N ILE A 115 -12.48 -18.01 -4.06
CA ILE A 115 -11.83 -19.02 -3.21
C ILE A 115 -10.35 -19.00 -3.60
N GLY A 116 -9.49 -18.36 -2.80
CA GLY A 116 -8.06 -18.27 -3.10
C GLY A 116 -7.39 -16.97 -2.66
N CYS A 117 -6.33 -16.60 -3.38
CA CYS A 117 -5.56 -15.37 -3.14
C CYS A 117 -6.40 -14.12 -3.47
N PRO A 118 -6.40 -13.09 -2.61
CA PRO A 118 -7.09 -11.83 -2.91
C PRO A 118 -6.50 -11.19 -4.16
N ALA A 119 -7.37 -10.70 -5.06
CA ALA A 119 -6.93 -9.99 -6.25
C ALA A 119 -6.30 -8.64 -5.85
N VAL A 120 -4.97 -8.64 -5.70
CA VAL A 120 -4.19 -7.41 -5.55
C VAL A 120 -3.99 -6.82 -6.93
N TYR A 121 -4.67 -5.72 -7.20
CA TYR A 121 -4.60 -5.04 -8.50
C TYR A 121 -3.37 -4.16 -8.61
N GLY A 122 -2.90 -3.56 -7.52
CA GLY A 122 -1.73 -2.69 -7.54
C GLY A 122 -1.17 -2.43 -6.15
N VAL A 123 0.07 -1.98 -6.10
CA VAL A 123 0.78 -1.61 -4.87
C VAL A 123 1.42 -0.23 -5.04
N HIS A 124 1.53 0.54 -3.97
CA HIS A 124 2.24 1.82 -3.95
C HIS A 124 3.00 1.97 -2.65
N GLU A 125 4.32 2.12 -2.73
CA GLU A 125 5.15 2.35 -1.56
C GLU A 125 5.13 3.82 -1.15
N VAL A 126 4.97 4.07 0.15
CA VAL A 126 4.95 5.41 0.72
C VAL A 126 5.64 5.42 2.08
N THR A 127 6.44 6.46 2.34
CA THR A 127 7.03 6.72 3.66
C THR A 127 6.24 7.81 4.36
N VAL A 128 5.66 7.51 5.51
CA VAL A 128 4.94 8.48 6.33
C VAL A 128 5.92 9.14 7.30
N LEU A 129 6.10 10.44 7.13
CA LEU A 129 7.00 11.28 7.92
C LEU A 129 6.23 11.96 9.06
N PRO A 130 6.89 12.32 10.17
CA PRO A 130 6.28 13.14 11.22
C PRO A 130 5.66 14.43 10.67
N SER A 131 4.66 14.98 11.38
CA SER A 131 4.13 16.31 11.08
C SER A 131 5.26 17.34 11.15
N SER A 132 5.32 18.24 10.18
CA SER A 132 6.27 19.35 10.18
C SER A 132 5.51 20.66 9.97
N PRO A 133 5.74 21.69 10.80
CA PRO A 133 5.11 23.00 10.62
C PRO A 133 5.59 23.70 9.33
N ASP A 134 6.75 23.30 8.79
CA ASP A 134 7.34 23.90 7.59
C ASP A 134 6.79 23.30 6.28
N VAL A 135 5.96 22.26 6.37
CA VAL A 135 5.37 21.60 5.20
C VAL A 135 3.93 22.07 5.03
N MET A 136 3.67 22.85 3.99
CA MET A 136 2.30 23.13 3.54
C MET A 136 1.74 21.93 2.78
N CYS A 137 0.67 21.35 3.31
CA CYS A 137 -0.02 20.21 2.69
C CYS A 137 -1.30 20.62 1.98
N ILE A 138 -1.67 19.85 0.96
CA ILE A 138 -3.01 19.88 0.41
C ILE A 138 -3.94 19.28 1.48
N LEU A 139 -4.80 20.14 2.03
CA LEU A 139 -5.72 19.81 3.12
C LEU A 139 -6.91 18.98 2.70
#